data_AF-A0A212ATW4-F1
#
_entry.id   AF-A0A212ATW4-F1
#
_cell.length_a   1.000
_cell.length_b   1.000
_cell.length_c   1.000
_cell.angle_alpha   90.00
_cell.angle_beta   90.00
_cell.angle_gamma   90.00
#
_symmetry.space_group_name_H-M   'P 1'
#
loop_
_entity.id
_entity.type
_entity.pdbx_description
1 polymer ?
#
loop_
_entity_poly.entity_id
_entity_poly.type
_entity_poly.pdbx_seq_one_letter_code
_entity_poly.pdbx_strand_id
1 'polypeptide(L)'
;MADIPKAVRIRPAGTWAGAVDEVLLDYDQRFLRRRRLDSAAGEAFMVDLPETTSLNHGDAFELEDGRLISVAAADEPLLEIHADDLVRLAWHIGNRHTPCQIEPGRLLIRRDHVLQDMVERLGGHVHTIIAPFRPEGGAYGHGRTLGHSHGPDDHVQDRPDSSGTQVRFHGSHGPEEEEDPPPRDPE
;
A
#
# COMPACT_ATOMS: atom_id res chain seq x y z
N MET A 1 2.16 5.11 -40.50
CA MET A 1 1.84 4.60 -39.14
C MET A 1 0.98 5.67 -38.50
N ALA A 2 -0.27 5.38 -38.17
CA ALA A 2 -1.12 6.34 -37.47
C ALA A 2 -0.48 6.64 -36.10
N ASP A 3 -0.42 7.91 -35.74
CA ASP A 3 0.08 8.32 -34.43
C ASP A 3 -0.91 7.86 -33.35
N ILE A 4 -0.40 7.23 -32.31
CA ILE A 4 -1.23 6.70 -31.22
C ILE A 4 -1.43 7.84 -30.21
N PRO A 5 -2.67 8.22 -29.86
CA PRO A 5 -2.93 9.29 -28.89
C PRO A 5 -2.18 9.04 -27.59
N LYS A 6 -1.59 10.08 -27.01
CA LYS A 6 -0.85 9.97 -25.74
C LYS A 6 -1.64 10.53 -24.58
N ALA A 7 -1.62 9.82 -23.46
CA ALA A 7 -2.07 10.31 -22.16
C ALA A 7 -0.87 10.77 -21.33
N VAL A 8 -0.83 12.06 -21.00
CA VAL A 8 0.28 12.67 -20.25
C VAL A 8 -0.14 13.16 -18.86
N ARG A 9 -1.44 13.13 -18.56
CA ARG A 9 -2.01 13.60 -17.30
C ARG A 9 -3.09 12.64 -16.80
N ILE A 10 -3.24 12.62 -15.48
CA ILE A 10 -4.31 11.91 -14.79
C ILE A 10 -5.27 12.95 -14.20
N ARG A 11 -6.56 12.67 -14.29
CA ARG A 11 -7.62 13.37 -13.59
C ARG A 11 -8.12 12.48 -12.44
N PRO A 12 -7.97 12.91 -11.17
CA PRO A 12 -8.45 12.14 -10.03
C PRO A 12 -9.95 11.89 -10.06
N ALA A 13 -10.40 10.74 -9.57
CA ALA A 13 -11.81 10.42 -9.42
C ALA A 13 -12.62 11.57 -8.79
N GLY A 14 -13.78 11.89 -9.38
CA GLY A 14 -14.66 12.97 -8.91
C GLY A 14 -14.27 14.39 -9.36
N THR A 15 -13.12 14.58 -10.04
CA THR A 15 -12.68 15.89 -10.56
C THR A 15 -12.96 16.10 -12.05
N TRP A 16 -13.55 15.10 -12.72
CA TRP A 16 -13.80 15.08 -14.14
C TRP A 16 -15.14 14.41 -14.45
N ALA A 17 -15.64 14.60 -15.67
CA ALA A 17 -16.83 13.93 -16.18
C ALA A 17 -16.72 13.78 -17.71
N GLY A 18 -17.54 12.92 -18.31
CA GLY A 18 -17.61 12.78 -19.77
C GLY A 18 -16.46 12.00 -20.39
N ALA A 19 -16.08 10.86 -19.82
CA ALA A 19 -15.18 9.93 -20.48
C ALA A 19 -15.77 9.43 -21.80
N VAL A 20 -14.93 9.34 -22.83
CA VAL A 20 -15.33 8.84 -24.15
C VAL A 20 -15.25 7.32 -24.22
N ASP A 21 -14.45 6.72 -23.36
CA ASP A 21 -14.21 5.28 -23.25
C ASP A 21 -13.63 4.95 -21.85
N GLU A 22 -13.45 3.67 -21.56
CA GLU A 22 -12.80 3.19 -20.36
C GLU A 22 -11.63 2.24 -20.66
N VAL A 23 -10.75 2.04 -19.69
CA VAL A 23 -9.71 1.01 -19.73
C VAL A 23 -9.79 0.18 -18.45
N LEU A 24 -9.84 -1.14 -18.63
CA LEU A 24 -9.89 -2.11 -17.54
C LEU A 24 -8.47 -2.50 -17.17
N LEU A 25 -8.06 -2.17 -15.94
CA LEU A 25 -6.73 -2.48 -15.41
C LEU A 25 -6.84 -3.19 -14.06
N ASP A 26 -6.15 -4.32 -13.92
CA ASP A 26 -5.99 -4.98 -12.62
C ASP A 26 -5.11 -4.14 -11.67
N TYR A 27 -4.99 -4.55 -10.41
CA TYR A 27 -4.27 -3.80 -9.39
C TYR A 27 -2.78 -3.55 -9.71
N ASP A 28 -2.09 -4.49 -10.37
CA ASP A 28 -0.68 -4.29 -10.75
C ASP A 28 -0.54 -3.44 -12.00
N GLN A 29 -1.48 -3.61 -12.94
CA GLN A 29 -1.54 -2.82 -14.14
C GLN A 29 -1.83 -1.35 -13.85
N ARG A 30 -2.54 -1.03 -12.76
CA ARG A 30 -2.77 0.35 -12.30
C ARG A 30 -1.55 1.05 -11.70
N PHE A 31 -0.39 0.39 -11.65
CA PHE A 31 0.87 1.03 -11.29
C PHE A 31 1.78 1.13 -12.51
N LEU A 32 1.77 2.30 -13.16
CA LEU A 32 2.54 2.51 -14.37
C LEU A 32 3.03 3.95 -14.51
N ARG A 33 4.09 4.10 -15.32
CA ARG A 33 4.54 5.38 -15.84
C ARG A 33 4.28 5.47 -17.33
N ARG A 34 4.74 4.45 -18.07
CA ARG A 34 4.69 4.42 -19.53
C ARG A 34 4.24 3.06 -20.03
N ARG A 35 3.15 3.01 -20.80
CA ARG A 35 2.60 1.75 -21.34
C ARG A 35 1.62 2.06 -22.48
N ARG A 36 1.65 1.24 -23.54
CA ARG A 36 0.56 1.19 -24.51
C ARG A 36 -0.61 0.42 -23.90
N LEU A 37 -1.79 1.01 -23.91
CA LEU A 37 -3.03 0.38 -23.47
C LEU A 37 -4.02 0.36 -24.63
N ASP A 38 -4.98 -0.55 -24.54
CA ASP A 38 -6.13 -0.61 -25.42
C ASP A 38 -7.37 -0.38 -24.56
N SER A 39 -8.22 0.56 -24.97
CA SER A 39 -9.48 0.84 -24.28
C SER A 39 -10.48 -0.31 -24.44
N ALA A 40 -11.60 -0.25 -23.72
CA ALA A 40 -12.67 -1.23 -23.82
C ALA A 40 -13.29 -1.28 -25.24
N ALA A 41 -13.32 -0.16 -25.96
CA ALA A 41 -13.72 -0.15 -27.38
C ALA A 41 -12.60 -0.61 -28.35
N GLY A 42 -11.41 -0.93 -27.85
CA GLY A 42 -10.27 -1.38 -28.65
C GLY A 42 -9.45 -0.24 -29.29
N GLU A 43 -9.66 1.01 -28.85
CA GLU A 43 -8.82 2.13 -29.27
C GLU A 43 -7.50 2.10 -28.50
N ALA A 44 -6.40 2.05 -29.24
CA ALA A 44 -5.07 2.07 -28.63
C ALA A 44 -4.66 3.50 -28.24
N PHE A 45 -4.06 3.64 -27.07
CA PHE A 45 -3.43 4.88 -26.62
C PHE A 45 -2.13 4.60 -25.85
N MET A 46 -1.27 5.60 -25.74
CA MET A 46 0.01 5.50 -25.04
C MET A 46 -0.02 6.32 -23.77
N VAL A 47 0.12 5.69 -22.61
CA VAL A 47 0.36 6.40 -21.36
C VAL A 47 1.83 6.78 -21.29
N ASP A 48 2.14 8.04 -20.99
CA ASP A 48 3.50 8.56 -20.77
C ASP A 48 3.47 9.65 -19.68
N LEU A 49 3.52 9.21 -18.43
CA LEU A 49 3.42 10.06 -17.23
C LEU A 49 4.81 10.58 -16.79
N PRO A 50 4.86 11.73 -16.09
CA PRO A 50 6.11 12.27 -15.57
C PRO A 50 6.83 11.30 -14.62
N GLU A 51 6.08 10.57 -13.80
CA GLU A 51 6.58 9.59 -12.84
C GLU A 51 5.70 8.33 -12.82
N THR A 52 6.18 7.27 -12.14
CA THR A 52 5.36 6.08 -11.92
C THR A 52 4.23 6.41 -10.96
N THR A 53 3.00 6.27 -11.41
CA THR A 53 1.81 6.64 -10.64
C THR A 53 0.96 5.41 -10.34
N SER A 54 0.35 5.41 -9.16
CA SER A 54 -0.73 4.48 -8.82
C SER A 54 -2.08 5.08 -9.18
N LEU A 55 -2.85 4.36 -9.98
CA LEU A 55 -4.19 4.74 -10.40
C LEU A 55 -5.24 4.06 -9.51
N ASN A 56 -6.27 4.82 -9.20
CA ASN A 56 -7.46 4.33 -8.52
C ASN A 56 -8.57 4.03 -9.53
N HIS A 57 -9.52 3.21 -9.11
CA HIS A 57 -10.77 3.10 -9.83
C HIS A 57 -11.46 4.47 -9.88
N GLY A 58 -11.91 4.88 -11.07
CA GLY A 58 -12.59 6.15 -11.30
C GLY A 58 -11.64 7.32 -11.63
N ASP A 59 -10.32 7.13 -11.63
CA ASP A 59 -9.41 8.09 -12.25
C ASP A 59 -9.63 8.12 -13.77
N ALA A 60 -9.10 9.13 -14.46
CA ALA A 60 -9.09 9.16 -15.93
C ALA A 60 -7.73 9.57 -16.48
N PHE A 61 -7.35 8.97 -17.61
CA PHE A 61 -6.30 9.45 -18.47
C PHE A 61 -6.82 10.59 -19.33
N GLU A 62 -6.15 11.73 -19.31
CA GLU A 62 -6.38 12.84 -20.23
C GLU A 62 -5.42 12.72 -21.41
N LEU A 63 -5.99 12.50 -22.59
CA LEU A 63 -5.25 12.45 -23.85
C LEU A 63 -4.80 13.86 -24.28
N GLU A 64 -3.77 13.94 -25.11
CA GLU A 64 -3.27 15.21 -25.67
C GLU A 64 -4.33 15.99 -26.47
N ASP A 65 -5.35 15.29 -27.00
CA ASP A 65 -6.50 15.89 -27.70
C ASP A 65 -7.64 16.34 -26.75
N GLY A 66 -7.47 16.16 -25.44
CA GLY A 66 -8.43 16.54 -24.41
C GLY A 66 -9.51 15.49 -24.11
N ARG A 67 -9.56 14.38 -24.84
CA ARG A 67 -10.46 13.27 -24.52
C ARG A 67 -10.05 12.60 -23.21
N LEU A 68 -11.03 12.04 -22.51
CA LEU A 68 -10.83 11.33 -21.24
C LEU A 68 -11.13 9.84 -21.41
N ILE A 69 -10.20 8.99 -20.99
CA ILE A 69 -10.41 7.55 -20.87
C ILE A 69 -10.43 7.21 -19.38
N SER A 70 -11.56 6.72 -18.87
CA SER A 70 -11.70 6.38 -17.46
C SER A 70 -10.95 5.09 -17.11
N VAL A 71 -10.47 4.98 -15.88
CA VAL A 71 -9.80 3.80 -15.35
C VAL A 71 -10.80 3.00 -14.53
N ALA A 72 -11.10 1.79 -15.00
CA ALA A 72 -11.93 0.83 -14.30
C ALA A 72 -11.06 -0.28 -13.70
N ALA A 73 -11.39 -0.73 -12.49
CA ALA A 73 -10.70 -1.87 -11.89
C ALA A 73 -11.18 -3.13 -12.62
N ALA A 74 -10.26 -3.83 -13.27
CA ALA A 74 -10.57 -5.08 -13.94
C ALA A 74 -10.89 -6.18 -12.92
N ASP A 75 -11.67 -7.16 -13.35
CA ASP A 75 -11.88 -8.40 -12.62
C ASP A 75 -10.58 -9.18 -12.51
N GLU A 76 -10.15 -9.49 -11.29
CA GLU A 76 -8.96 -10.29 -11.02
C GLU A 76 -9.23 -11.37 -9.96
N PRO A 77 -8.40 -12.44 -9.89
CA PRO A 77 -8.56 -13.48 -8.88
C PRO A 77 -8.26 -12.98 -7.46
N LEU A 78 -9.27 -13.05 -6.60
CA LEU A 78 -9.21 -12.60 -5.20
C LEU A 78 -9.55 -13.73 -4.22
N LEU A 79 -9.13 -13.52 -2.98
CA LEU A 79 -9.63 -14.24 -1.81
C LEU A 79 -10.65 -13.35 -1.12
N GLU A 80 -11.87 -13.83 -1.05
CA GLU A 80 -12.92 -13.28 -0.21
C GLU A 80 -12.85 -13.93 1.17
N ILE A 81 -12.70 -13.11 2.20
CA ILE A 81 -12.45 -13.54 3.57
C ILE A 81 -13.62 -13.13 4.47
N HIS A 82 -14.16 -14.11 5.20
CA HIS A 82 -15.20 -13.95 6.21
C HIS A 82 -14.71 -14.47 7.57
N ALA A 83 -15.12 -13.84 8.67
CA ALA A 83 -14.84 -14.32 10.03
C ALA A 83 -15.74 -13.62 11.06
N ASP A 84 -15.84 -14.19 12.26
CA ASP A 84 -16.51 -13.52 13.39
C ASP A 84 -15.77 -12.23 13.82
N ASP A 85 -14.43 -12.22 13.73
CA ASP A 85 -13.57 -11.08 14.07
C ASP A 85 -12.76 -10.62 12.85
N LEU A 86 -13.43 -9.94 11.92
CA LEU A 86 -12.80 -9.36 10.73
C LEU A 86 -11.76 -8.28 11.07
N VAL A 87 -11.94 -7.54 12.16
CA VAL A 87 -11.03 -6.46 12.56
C VAL A 87 -9.64 -7.02 12.88
N ARG A 88 -9.59 -8.11 13.64
CA ARG A 88 -8.33 -8.79 13.94
C ARG A 88 -7.66 -9.35 12.68
N LEU A 89 -8.43 -9.94 11.76
CA LEU A 89 -7.89 -10.41 10.48
C LEU A 89 -7.34 -9.26 9.62
N ALA A 90 -8.05 -8.15 9.53
CA ALA A 90 -7.60 -6.96 8.81
C ALA A 90 -6.27 -6.45 9.37
N TRP A 91 -6.09 -6.46 10.69
CA TRP A 91 -4.81 -6.11 11.32
C TRP A 91 -3.68 -7.06 10.91
N HIS A 92 -3.90 -8.38 10.98
CA HIS A 92 -2.88 -9.36 10.59
C HIS A 92 -2.50 -9.27 9.10
N ILE A 93 -3.47 -9.02 8.22
CA ILE A 93 -3.24 -8.79 6.78
C ILE A 93 -2.45 -7.49 6.58
N GLY A 94 -2.86 -6.41 7.24
CA GLY A 94 -2.19 -5.11 7.17
C GLY A 94 -0.74 -5.15 7.65
N ASN A 95 -0.45 -5.90 8.72
CA ASN A 95 0.91 -6.11 9.23
C ASN A 95 1.87 -6.80 8.24
N ARG A 96 1.33 -7.41 7.19
CA ARG A 96 2.13 -8.00 6.10
C ARG A 96 2.29 -7.06 4.92
N HIS A 97 1.88 -5.79 5.06
CA HIS A 97 1.83 -4.82 3.97
C HIS A 97 1.05 -5.36 2.75
N THR A 98 0.04 -6.19 3.01
CA THR A 98 -0.79 -6.76 1.96
C THR A 98 -1.89 -5.76 1.61
N PRO A 99 -2.03 -5.37 0.33
CA PRO A 99 -3.18 -4.61 -0.13
C PRO A 99 -4.47 -5.33 0.25
N CYS A 100 -5.38 -4.63 0.92
CA CYS A 100 -6.62 -5.19 1.44
C CYS A 100 -7.76 -4.23 1.15
N GLN A 101 -8.84 -4.74 0.56
CA GLN A 101 -10.11 -4.04 0.44
C GLN A 101 -10.97 -4.43 1.62
N ILE A 102 -11.49 -3.43 2.33
CA ILE A 102 -12.25 -3.62 3.56
C ILE A 102 -13.70 -3.29 3.27
N GLU A 103 -14.58 -4.26 3.48
CA GLU A 103 -16.03 -4.08 3.38
C GLU A 103 -16.70 -4.47 4.70
N PRO A 104 -17.93 -3.98 4.99
CA PRO A 104 -18.57 -4.19 6.29
C PRO A 104 -18.71 -5.65 6.74
N GLY A 105 -18.74 -6.61 5.80
CA GLY A 105 -18.91 -8.03 6.10
C GLY A 105 -17.85 -8.95 5.51
N ARG A 106 -16.82 -8.43 4.85
CA ARG A 106 -15.76 -9.24 4.22
C ARG A 106 -14.49 -8.43 3.98
N LEU A 107 -13.38 -9.14 3.82
CA LEU A 107 -12.14 -8.57 3.31
C LEU A 107 -11.82 -9.20 1.96
N LEU A 108 -11.28 -8.41 1.03
CA LEU A 108 -10.72 -8.95 -0.21
C LEU A 108 -9.21 -8.70 -0.24
N ILE A 109 -8.47 -9.73 -0.62
CA ILE A 109 -7.04 -9.65 -0.94
C ILE A 109 -6.78 -10.38 -2.26
N ARG A 110 -5.65 -10.11 -2.90
CA ARG A 110 -5.24 -10.87 -4.09
C ARG A 110 -4.98 -12.32 -3.72
N ARG A 111 -5.20 -13.22 -4.69
CA ARG A 111 -4.98 -14.66 -4.50
C ARG A 111 -3.54 -14.98 -4.14
N ASP A 112 -3.33 -15.36 -2.89
CA ASP A 112 -2.05 -15.80 -2.34
C ASP A 112 -2.28 -16.95 -1.35
N HIS A 113 -1.63 -18.09 -1.61
CA HIS A 113 -1.80 -19.30 -0.80
C HIS A 113 -1.23 -19.18 0.61
N VAL A 114 -0.17 -18.39 0.81
CA VAL A 114 0.44 -18.17 2.14
C VAL A 114 -0.51 -17.34 3.01
N LEU A 115 -1.15 -16.32 2.42
CA LEU A 115 -2.16 -15.52 3.11
C LEU A 115 -3.44 -16.30 3.36
N GLN A 116 -3.88 -17.13 2.41
CA GLN A 116 -5.00 -18.04 2.62
C GLN A 116 -4.77 -18.92 3.85
N ASP A 117 -3.64 -19.65 3.89
CA ASP A 117 -3.28 -20.53 5.00
C ASP A 117 -3.22 -19.78 6.34
N MET A 118 -2.72 -18.54 6.33
CA MET A 118 -2.70 -17.70 7.52
C MET A 118 -4.11 -17.37 8.00
N VAL A 119 -4.99 -16.94 7.10
CA VAL A 119 -6.38 -16.57 7.43
C VAL A 119 -7.12 -17.77 7.99
N GLU A 120 -6.99 -18.94 7.38
CA GLU A 120 -7.61 -20.19 7.85
C GLU A 120 -7.11 -20.58 9.24
N ARG A 121 -5.81 -20.46 9.53
CA ARG A 121 -5.25 -20.70 10.88
C ARG A 121 -5.73 -19.71 11.94
N LEU A 122 -6.11 -18.50 11.54
CA LEU A 122 -6.65 -17.47 12.42
C LEU A 122 -8.17 -17.57 12.59
N GLY A 123 -8.80 -18.59 12.01
CA GLY A 123 -10.24 -18.85 12.12
C GLY A 123 -11.09 -18.14 11.07
N GLY A 124 -10.48 -17.60 10.00
CA GLY A 124 -11.22 -17.06 8.86
C GLY A 124 -11.60 -18.11 7.83
N HIS A 125 -12.67 -17.84 7.10
CA HIS A 125 -13.13 -18.63 5.96
C HIS A 125 -12.79 -17.91 4.67
N VAL A 126 -12.28 -18.65 3.67
CA VAL A 126 -11.80 -18.07 2.41
C VAL A 126 -12.54 -18.67 1.22
N HIS A 127 -12.99 -17.82 0.31
CA HIS A 127 -13.54 -18.20 -0.99
C HIS A 127 -12.73 -17.56 -2.11
N THR A 128 -12.41 -18.32 -3.17
CA THR A 128 -11.81 -17.72 -4.37
C THR A 128 -12.91 -17.12 -5.23
N ILE A 129 -12.76 -15.84 -5.57
CA ILE A 129 -13.71 -15.12 -6.44
C ILE A 129 -12.97 -14.41 -7.58
N ILE A 130 -13.70 -14.02 -8.61
CA ILE A 130 -13.24 -13.09 -9.66
C ILE A 130 -14.07 -11.81 -9.48
N ALA A 131 -13.42 -10.71 -9.16
CA ALA A 131 -14.09 -9.43 -8.92
C ALA A 131 -13.11 -8.25 -9.05
N PRO A 132 -13.60 -7.01 -9.16
CA PRO A 132 -12.75 -5.82 -9.16
C PRO A 132 -12.10 -5.63 -7.79
N PHE A 133 -10.80 -5.35 -7.79
CA PHE A 133 -10.06 -5.12 -6.56
C PHE A 133 -9.74 -3.64 -6.35
N ARG A 134 -10.16 -3.08 -5.23
CA ARG A 134 -10.03 -1.66 -4.83
C ARG A 134 -9.52 -1.60 -3.39
N PRO A 135 -8.26 -1.98 -3.14
CA PRO A 135 -7.72 -1.98 -1.79
C PRO A 135 -7.66 -0.56 -1.23
N GLU A 136 -7.72 -0.47 0.09
CA GLU A 136 -7.52 0.78 0.81
C GLU A 136 -6.12 1.35 0.53
N GLY A 137 -6.05 2.68 0.40
CA GLY A 137 -4.79 3.40 0.27
C GLY A 137 -4.02 3.45 1.59
N GLY A 138 -2.74 3.81 1.54
CA GLY A 138 -1.96 4.06 2.74
C GLY A 138 -2.56 5.20 3.60
N ALA A 139 -2.35 5.16 4.92
CA ALA A 139 -2.90 6.12 5.89
C ALA A 139 -2.55 7.60 5.61
N TYR A 140 -1.55 7.86 4.77
CA TYR A 140 -1.09 9.20 4.39
C TYR A 140 -1.55 9.62 2.98
N GLY A 141 -2.55 8.95 2.41
CA GLY A 141 -3.21 9.36 1.15
C GLY A 141 -2.37 9.18 -0.12
N HIS A 142 -1.14 8.69 -0.01
CA HIS A 142 -0.25 8.43 -1.14
C HIS A 142 -0.42 6.99 -1.64
N GLY A 143 -1.51 6.72 -2.36
CA GLY A 143 -1.68 5.50 -3.15
C GLY A 143 -1.27 4.17 -2.46
N ARG A 144 -0.71 3.24 -3.24
CA ARG A 144 -0.24 1.92 -2.78
C ARG A 144 0.84 2.10 -1.71
N THR A 145 0.82 1.27 -0.68
CA THR A 145 1.95 1.14 0.26
C THR A 145 3.15 0.54 -0.47
N LEU A 146 4.19 1.33 -0.75
CA LEU A 146 5.49 0.79 -1.16
C LEU A 146 6.12 0.11 0.06
N GLY A 147 6.43 -1.18 -0.03
CA GLY A 147 7.10 -1.90 1.06
C GLY A 147 8.45 -1.24 1.38
N HIS A 148 8.66 -0.86 2.64
CA HIS A 148 9.97 -0.41 3.09
C HIS A 148 10.92 -1.60 3.14
N SER A 149 11.89 -1.62 2.23
CA SER A 149 12.98 -2.58 2.27
C SER A 149 13.87 -2.26 3.46
N HIS A 150 13.89 -3.12 4.47
CA HIS A 150 14.98 -3.16 5.44
C HIS A 150 16.19 -3.83 4.77
N GLY A 151 17.02 -3.03 4.10
CA GLY A 151 18.38 -3.47 3.76
C GLY A 151 19.16 -3.78 5.06
N PRO A 152 20.12 -4.72 5.02
CA PRO A 152 20.86 -5.10 6.21
C PRO A 152 21.66 -3.90 6.73
N ASP A 153 21.56 -3.61 8.02
CA ASP A 153 22.51 -2.79 8.76
C ASP A 153 23.91 -3.43 8.61
N ASP A 154 24.73 -2.87 7.72
CA ASP A 154 26.17 -3.10 7.73
C ASP A 154 26.74 -2.43 8.99
N HIS A 155 26.72 -3.17 10.10
CA HIS A 155 27.54 -2.85 11.27
C HIS A 155 29.01 -3.05 10.92
N VAL A 156 29.63 -2.02 10.32
CA VAL A 156 31.08 -1.88 10.30
C VAL A 156 31.53 -1.64 11.74
N GLN A 157 31.91 -2.72 12.43
CA GLN A 157 32.66 -2.64 13.69
C GLN A 157 34.09 -2.22 13.36
N ASP A 158 34.31 -0.90 13.32
CA ASP A 158 35.66 -0.36 13.31
C ASP A 158 36.23 -0.48 14.73
N ARG A 159 37.19 -1.38 14.92
CA ARG A 159 37.96 -1.50 16.18
C ARG A 159 39.14 -0.54 16.09
N PRO A 160 39.27 0.46 16.98
CA PRO A 160 40.56 1.08 17.20
C PRO A 160 41.39 0.24 18.18
N ASP A 161 42.62 0.09 17.77
CA ASP A 161 43.76 -0.48 18.44
C ASP A 161 44.16 0.28 19.71
N SER A 162 44.79 -0.47 20.61
CA SER A 162 45.24 -0.06 21.93
C SER A 162 46.53 0.77 21.87
N SER A 163 46.51 1.99 22.44
CA SER A 163 47.68 2.59 23.10
C SER A 163 47.22 3.61 24.16
N GLY A 164 47.76 3.49 25.39
CA GLY A 164 47.11 3.99 26.59
C GLY A 164 47.41 5.43 27.03
N THR A 165 46.70 5.85 28.08
CA THR A 165 47.22 6.65 29.21
C THR A 165 46.22 6.53 30.36
N GLN A 166 46.71 6.12 31.53
CA GLN A 166 45.93 6.02 32.76
C GLN A 166 45.63 7.40 33.33
N VAL A 167 44.38 7.63 33.74
CA VAL A 167 44.07 8.60 34.81
C VAL A 167 43.09 7.92 35.77
N ARG A 168 43.54 7.62 36.99
CA ARG A 168 42.68 7.16 38.09
C ARG A 168 42.07 8.38 38.77
N PHE A 169 40.78 8.34 39.07
CA PHE A 169 40.24 8.94 40.29
C PHE A 169 39.19 8.01 40.91
N HIS A 170 39.41 7.68 42.18
CA HIS A 170 38.47 7.01 43.07
C HIS A 170 37.33 7.95 43.47
N GLY A 171 36.13 7.41 43.63
CA GLY A 171 35.01 8.10 44.26
C GLY A 171 33.81 7.16 44.45
N SER A 172 33.86 6.35 45.51
CA SER A 172 32.72 5.61 46.05
C SER A 172 31.67 6.57 46.60
N HIS A 173 30.36 6.32 46.41
CA HIS A 173 29.29 6.44 47.42
C HIS A 173 27.91 6.04 46.83
N GLY A 174 27.29 5.03 47.45
CA GLY A 174 25.86 4.93 47.87
C GLY A 174 24.69 5.13 46.89
N PRO A 175 23.62 4.30 46.98
CA PRO A 175 22.32 4.60 46.40
C PRO A 175 21.48 5.46 47.35
N GLU A 176 20.84 6.52 46.85
CA GLU A 176 19.79 7.30 47.54
C GLU A 176 18.54 7.17 46.64
N GLU A 177 17.59 6.32 47.04
CA GLU A 177 16.41 6.61 47.85
C GLU A 177 15.23 7.15 47.02
N GLU A 178 14.16 6.35 47.12
CA GLU A 178 12.84 6.45 46.52
C GLU A 178 12.09 7.64 47.15
N GLU A 179 11.79 8.68 46.38
CA GLU A 179 10.86 9.74 46.82
C GLU A 179 9.43 9.36 46.43
N ASP A 180 8.63 9.05 47.46
CA ASP A 180 7.20 8.77 47.43
C ASP A 180 6.40 10.03 46.98
N PRO A 181 5.47 9.94 46.02
CA PRO A 181 4.68 11.10 45.59
C PRO A 181 3.70 11.56 46.69
N PRO A 182 3.46 12.88 46.84
CA PRO A 182 2.58 13.40 47.89
C PRO A 182 1.12 12.99 47.68
N PRO A 183 0.34 12.86 48.78
CA PRO A 183 -1.04 12.39 48.72
C PRO A 183 -1.97 13.40 48.04
N ARG A 184 -2.99 12.88 47.35
CA ARG A 184 -4.11 13.67 46.79
C ARG A 184 -5.07 14.08 47.91
N ASP A 185 -5.39 15.36 47.99
CA ASP A 185 -6.48 15.86 48.83
C ASP A 185 -7.85 15.40 48.30
N PRO A 186 -8.82 15.07 49.19
CA PRO A 186 -10.19 14.76 48.82
C PRO A 186 -11.11 16.00 48.90
N GLU A 187 -11.87 16.21 47.82
CA GLU A 187 -13.29 16.61 47.67
C GLU A 187 -13.53 17.49 46.44
#